data_AF-A0A0D5M4T6-F1
#
_entry.id   AF-A0A0D5M4T6-F1
#
_cell.length_a   1.000
_cell.length_b   1.000
_cell.length_c   1.000
_cell.angle_alpha   90.00
_cell.angle_beta   90.00
_cell.angle_gamma   90.00
#
_symmetry.space_group_name_H-M   'P 1'
#
loop_
_entity.id
_entity.type
_entity.pdbx_description
1 polymer ?
#
loop_
_entity_poly.entity_id
_entity_poly.type
_entity_poly.pdbx_seq_one_letter_code
_entity_poly.pdbx_strand_id
1 'polypeptide(L)'
;MPPIFFVHIPKTAGTSFRKAAEEFYSASHVVYDYSPASEETSPLILEWVYEKGDWLSCYHALEQANIAFLSGHVHARKYIHLFGISQTVTFLREPVQRLVSEYNHFVRHHGYQGDLASFYRKPQFINRQTKMLQRVPLEGIGFLGLTEEYEASLAMLNQLYGVNIPSVAMNMGRKDTHQGYELPEAQLEEIRSLNQDDINFYHKAVKLFSQRQSLFKADKPYVHGKMQPLSGKVLSGWAWYADNDTAVKVNIVVDSQLIDTVEAKELLPAQLSLAPPRHGYVGFQYNFAKPPAKGTKIQAVASETGQVLGQKRV
;
A
#
# COMPACT_ATOMS: atom_id res chain seq x y z
N MET A 1 5.54 -16.70 -10.14
CA MET A 1 5.06 -15.76 -9.11
C MET A 1 3.80 -15.11 -9.65
N PRO A 2 2.79 -14.86 -8.82
CA PRO A 2 1.61 -14.09 -9.24
C PRO A 2 2.01 -12.70 -9.78
N PRO A 3 1.19 -12.08 -10.64
CA PRO A 3 1.41 -10.72 -11.14
C PRO A 3 1.54 -9.70 -10.00
N ILE A 4 2.37 -8.67 -10.20
CA ILE A 4 2.33 -7.47 -9.37
C ILE A 4 1.04 -6.72 -9.67
N PHE A 5 0.24 -6.47 -8.64
CA PHE A 5 -0.98 -5.67 -8.74
C PHE A 5 -0.75 -4.25 -8.27
N PHE A 6 -0.67 -3.32 -9.22
CA PHE A 6 -0.53 -1.90 -8.94
C PHE A 6 -1.88 -1.20 -8.84
N VAL A 7 -2.27 -0.86 -7.60
CA VAL A 7 -3.41 0.01 -7.32
C VAL A 7 -3.04 1.43 -7.74
N HIS A 8 -3.43 1.81 -8.96
CA HIS A 8 -3.10 3.10 -9.54
C HIS A 8 -4.03 4.17 -8.99
N ILE A 9 -3.60 4.86 -7.93
CA ILE A 9 -4.34 5.99 -7.38
C ILE A 9 -4.09 7.24 -8.25
N PRO A 10 -5.13 7.97 -8.67
CA PRO A 10 -4.94 9.15 -9.49
C PRO A 10 -4.06 10.21 -8.83
N LYS A 11 -3.08 10.68 -9.61
CA LYS A 11 -2.16 11.77 -9.30
C LYS A 11 -1.10 11.48 -8.22
N THR A 12 -0.72 10.21 -8.09
CA THR A 12 0.37 9.74 -7.22
C THR A 12 1.56 9.19 -8.02
N ALA A 13 1.98 9.89 -9.08
CA ALA A 13 3.00 9.44 -10.05
C ALA A 13 2.70 8.10 -10.78
N GLY A 14 1.50 7.55 -10.61
CA GLY A 14 1.16 6.23 -11.15
C GLY A 14 1.19 6.11 -12.68
N THR A 15 0.98 7.19 -13.43
CA THR A 15 1.14 7.16 -14.90
C THR A 15 2.60 6.89 -15.31
N SER A 16 3.56 7.53 -14.65
CA SER A 16 4.99 7.34 -14.96
C SER A 16 5.43 5.94 -14.58
N PHE A 17 5.03 5.46 -13.39
CA PHE A 17 5.32 4.09 -12.96
C PHE A 17 4.67 3.04 -13.87
N ARG A 18 3.41 3.23 -14.26
CA ARG A 18 2.68 2.34 -15.18
C ARG A 18 3.41 2.21 -16.51
N LYS A 19 3.81 3.33 -17.12
CA LYS A 19 4.54 3.33 -18.40
C LYS A 19 5.91 2.67 -18.28
N ALA A 20 6.63 2.95 -17.20
CA ALA A 20 7.90 2.30 -16.93
C ALA A 20 7.75 0.78 -16.76
N ALA A 21 6.71 0.32 -16.07
CA ALA A 21 6.41 -1.10 -15.92
C ALA A 21 6.05 -1.75 -17.27
N GLU A 22 5.26 -1.08 -18.11
CA GLU A 22 4.93 -1.56 -19.46
C GLU A 22 6.17 -1.68 -20.35
N GLU A 23 7.09 -0.71 -20.27
CA GLU A 23 8.38 -0.75 -20.97
C GLU A 23 9.24 -1.94 -20.50
N PHE A 24 9.31 -2.17 -19.19
CA PHE A 24 10.09 -3.26 -18.61
C PHE A 24 9.52 -4.65 -18.92
N TYR A 25 8.21 -4.86 -18.73
CA TYR A 25 7.56 -6.16 -18.91
C TYR A 25 7.16 -6.47 -20.35
N SER A 26 7.18 -5.45 -21.23
CA SER A 26 6.50 -5.44 -22.52
C SER A 26 4.97 -5.45 -22.40
N ALA A 27 4.30 -4.78 -23.33
CA ALA A 27 2.84 -4.64 -23.33
C ALA A 27 2.08 -5.99 -23.33
N SER A 28 2.67 -7.08 -23.84
CA SER A 28 2.06 -8.41 -23.85
C SER A 28 1.93 -9.07 -22.47
N HIS A 29 2.70 -8.60 -21.48
CA HIS A 29 2.68 -9.13 -20.11
C HIS A 29 2.04 -8.16 -19.10
N VAL A 30 1.37 -7.12 -19.61
CA VAL A 30 0.70 -6.11 -18.81
C VAL A 30 -0.78 -6.09 -19.14
N VAL A 31 -1.62 -6.06 -18.11
CA VAL A 31 -3.08 -5.89 -18.25
C VAL A 31 -3.58 -4.71 -17.43
N TYR A 32 -4.69 -4.15 -17.90
CA TYR A 32 -5.26 -2.94 -17.35
C TYR A 32 -6.74 -3.09 -17.02
N ASP A 33 -7.15 -2.39 -15.95
CA ASP A 33 -8.52 -2.38 -15.46
C ASP A 33 -8.93 -0.99 -14.98
N TYR A 34 -9.57 -0.21 -15.86
CA TYR A 34 -10.00 1.16 -15.56
C TYR A 34 -11.51 1.27 -15.39
N SER A 35 -12.27 0.61 -16.26
CA SER A 35 -13.74 0.42 -16.20
C SER A 35 -14.18 -0.36 -17.45
N PRO A 36 -15.36 -1.01 -17.47
CA PRO A 36 -15.80 -1.73 -18.67
C PRO A 36 -16.06 -0.80 -19.87
N ALA A 37 -16.22 0.51 -19.64
CA ALA A 37 -16.40 1.51 -20.70
C ALA A 37 -15.07 2.16 -21.16
N SER A 38 -13.94 1.82 -20.54
CA SER A 38 -12.64 2.38 -20.90
C SER A 38 -11.96 1.50 -21.94
N GLU A 39 -11.52 2.10 -23.04
CA GLU A 39 -10.70 1.45 -24.08
C GLU A 39 -9.35 0.95 -23.54
N GLU A 40 -8.87 1.50 -22.41
CA GLU A 40 -7.64 1.03 -21.76
C GLU A 40 -7.85 -0.31 -21.04
N THR A 41 -9.09 -0.74 -20.76
CA THR A 41 -9.33 -2.01 -20.05
C THR A 41 -9.04 -3.19 -20.98
N SER A 42 -8.18 -4.10 -20.53
CA SER A 42 -7.73 -5.23 -21.35
C SER A 42 -8.86 -6.21 -21.66
N PRO A 43 -8.92 -6.80 -22.88
CA PRO A 43 -9.96 -7.74 -23.27
C PRO A 43 -10.14 -8.92 -22.31
N LEU A 44 -9.04 -9.47 -21.78
CA LEU A 44 -9.06 -10.55 -20.78
C LEU A 44 -9.84 -10.13 -19.53
N ILE A 45 -9.67 -8.90 -19.07
CA ILE A 45 -10.40 -8.36 -17.91
C ILE A 45 -11.88 -8.14 -18.26
N LEU A 46 -12.19 -7.61 -19.44
CA LEU A 46 -13.58 -7.46 -19.90
C LEU A 46 -14.31 -8.81 -19.88
N GLU A 47 -13.71 -9.83 -20.50
CA GLU A 47 -14.29 -11.17 -20.59
C GLU A 47 -14.48 -11.81 -19.20
N TRP A 48 -13.40 -11.97 -18.44
CA TRP A 48 -13.47 -12.80 -17.24
C TRP A 48 -14.05 -12.09 -16.02
N VAL A 49 -13.78 -10.79 -15.87
CA VAL A 49 -14.21 -10.02 -14.69
C VAL A 49 -15.59 -9.39 -14.90
N TYR A 50 -15.83 -8.78 -16.06
CA TYR A 50 -17.03 -7.98 -16.29
C TYR A 50 -18.16 -8.76 -16.96
N GLU A 51 -17.86 -9.61 -17.95
CA GLU A 51 -18.88 -10.39 -18.67
C GLU A 51 -19.22 -11.68 -17.95
N LYS A 52 -18.21 -12.47 -17.57
CA LYS A 52 -18.40 -13.80 -16.94
C LYS A 52 -18.50 -13.74 -15.42
N GLY A 53 -17.82 -12.80 -14.77
CA GLY A 53 -17.73 -12.73 -13.31
C GLY A 53 -17.00 -13.93 -12.67
N ASP A 54 -16.14 -14.61 -13.42
CA ASP A 54 -15.39 -15.79 -12.98
C ASP A 54 -13.94 -15.43 -12.65
N TRP A 55 -13.72 -15.12 -11.38
CA TRP A 55 -12.43 -14.65 -10.86
C TRP A 55 -11.34 -15.71 -10.87
N LEU A 56 -11.69 -16.98 -10.67
CA LEU A 56 -10.70 -18.06 -10.68
C LEU A 56 -10.23 -18.33 -12.10
N SER A 57 -11.16 -18.38 -13.06
CA SER A 57 -10.78 -18.48 -14.48
C SER A 57 -10.03 -17.25 -14.96
N CYS A 58 -10.35 -16.04 -14.46
CA CYS A 58 -9.54 -14.84 -14.70
C CYS A 58 -8.09 -15.05 -14.23
N TYR A 59 -7.89 -15.51 -13.00
CA TYR A 59 -6.55 -15.79 -12.46
C TYR A 59 -5.78 -16.80 -13.32
N HIS A 60 -6.42 -17.92 -13.70
CA HIS A 60 -5.79 -18.91 -14.56
C HIS A 60 -5.48 -18.39 -15.97
N ALA A 61 -6.36 -17.57 -16.55
CA ALA A 61 -6.12 -16.94 -17.85
C ALA A 61 -4.92 -15.99 -17.79
N LEU A 62 -4.78 -15.22 -16.70
CA LEU A 62 -3.63 -14.35 -16.47
C LEU A 62 -2.32 -15.15 -16.31
N GLU A 63 -2.34 -16.26 -15.57
CA GLU A 63 -1.19 -17.17 -15.46
C GLU A 63 -0.80 -17.77 -16.82
N GLN A 64 -1.77 -18.28 -17.58
CA GLN A 64 -1.53 -18.88 -18.90
C GLN A 64 -0.97 -17.87 -19.91
N ALA A 65 -1.42 -16.62 -19.83
CA ALA A 65 -0.90 -15.53 -20.65
C ALA A 65 0.43 -14.96 -20.13
N ASN A 66 1.01 -15.52 -19.06
CA ASN A 66 2.23 -15.07 -18.41
C ASN A 66 2.19 -13.58 -18.01
N ILE A 67 1.03 -13.08 -17.59
CA ILE A 67 0.90 -11.69 -17.15
C ILE A 67 1.77 -11.47 -15.91
N ALA A 68 2.57 -10.41 -15.94
CA ALA A 68 3.48 -10.05 -14.86
C ALA A 68 3.00 -8.82 -14.07
N PHE A 69 2.14 -7.99 -14.68
CA PHE A 69 1.68 -6.74 -14.08
C PHE A 69 0.21 -6.45 -14.41
N LEU A 70 -0.57 -6.12 -13.38
CA LEU A 70 -1.95 -5.64 -13.51
C LEU A 70 -2.06 -4.25 -12.89
N SER A 71 -2.67 -3.29 -13.59
CA SER A 71 -2.87 -1.95 -13.06
C SER A 71 -4.19 -1.30 -13.45
N GLY A 72 -4.69 -0.40 -12.60
CA GLY A 72 -5.75 0.52 -13.01
C GLY A 72 -6.43 1.22 -11.84
N HIS A 73 -7.47 1.98 -12.15
CA HIS A 73 -8.21 2.80 -11.19
C HIS A 73 -9.28 1.99 -10.44
N VAL A 74 -8.85 0.91 -9.81
CA VAL A 74 -9.70 -0.02 -9.07
C VAL A 74 -9.37 -0.05 -7.59
N HIS A 75 -10.30 -0.54 -6.78
CA HIS A 75 -10.07 -0.76 -5.37
C HIS A 75 -9.08 -1.90 -5.12
N ALA A 76 -8.23 -1.77 -4.11
CA ALA A 76 -7.23 -2.78 -3.76
C ALA A 76 -7.86 -4.18 -3.51
N ARG A 77 -9.02 -4.23 -2.86
CA ARG A 77 -9.70 -5.51 -2.57
C ARG A 77 -10.21 -6.24 -3.81
N LYS A 78 -10.27 -5.58 -4.98
CA LYS A 78 -10.72 -6.20 -6.24
C LYS A 78 -9.85 -7.39 -6.62
N TYR A 79 -8.53 -7.31 -6.40
CA TYR A 79 -7.59 -8.35 -6.83
C TYR A 79 -6.66 -8.88 -5.73
N ILE A 80 -6.63 -8.25 -4.55
CA ILE A 80 -5.80 -8.72 -3.42
C ILE A 80 -6.02 -10.21 -3.11
N HIS A 81 -7.26 -10.69 -3.19
CA HIS A 81 -7.59 -12.08 -2.86
C HIS A 81 -7.06 -13.08 -3.89
N LEU A 82 -6.71 -12.63 -5.10
CA LEU A 82 -6.12 -13.46 -6.16
C LEU A 82 -4.59 -13.41 -6.11
N PHE A 83 -4.00 -12.22 -6.01
CA PHE A 83 -2.56 -12.04 -6.12
C PHE A 83 -1.82 -12.02 -4.78
N GLY A 84 -2.55 -11.80 -3.68
CA GLY A 84 -1.97 -11.62 -2.36
C GLY A 84 -1.63 -10.18 -2.04
N ILE A 85 -1.74 -9.85 -0.74
CA ILE A 85 -1.41 -8.53 -0.22
C ILE A 85 0.08 -8.17 -0.42
N SER A 86 0.98 -9.17 -0.42
CA SER A 86 2.43 -9.00 -0.67
C SER A 86 2.74 -8.64 -2.13
N GLN A 87 1.82 -8.88 -3.06
CA GLN A 87 1.96 -8.54 -4.48
C GLN A 87 1.17 -7.29 -4.86
N THR A 88 0.48 -6.71 -3.88
CA THR A 88 -0.23 -5.45 -4.08
C THR A 88 0.71 -4.30 -3.80
N VAL A 89 0.84 -3.40 -4.77
CA VAL A 89 1.70 -2.22 -4.69
C VAL A 89 0.91 -0.97 -4.97
N THR A 90 1.34 0.16 -4.39
CA THR A 90 0.74 1.46 -4.68
C THR A 90 1.71 2.60 -4.43
N PHE A 91 1.38 3.78 -4.95
CA PHE A 91 2.06 5.03 -4.64
C PHE A 91 1.06 5.98 -4.00
N LEU A 92 1.49 6.64 -2.93
CA LEU A 92 0.74 7.71 -2.27
C LEU A 92 1.38 9.07 -2.57
N ARG A 93 0.65 10.11 -2.21
CA ARG A 93 1.10 11.51 -2.24
C ARG A 93 0.46 12.27 -1.10
N GLU A 94 1.08 13.36 -0.68
CA GLU A 94 0.48 14.28 0.28
C GLU A 94 -0.97 14.64 -0.16
N PRO A 95 -1.99 14.43 0.69
CA PRO A 95 -3.40 14.48 0.27
C PRO A 95 -3.85 15.81 -0.36
N VAL A 96 -3.38 16.94 0.15
CA VAL A 96 -3.73 18.27 -0.39
C VAL A 96 -3.09 18.44 -1.77
N GLN A 97 -1.80 18.14 -1.91
CA GLN A 97 -1.07 18.20 -3.18
C GLN A 97 -1.65 17.26 -4.23
N ARG A 98 -2.06 16.06 -3.83
CA ARG A 98 -2.75 15.10 -4.70
C ARG A 98 -4.07 15.65 -5.20
N LEU A 99 -4.88 16.25 -4.31
CA LEU A 99 -6.17 16.84 -4.66
C LEU A 99 -6.01 17.99 -5.64
N VAL A 100 -5.10 18.92 -5.36
CA VAL A 100 -4.84 20.07 -6.21
C VAL A 100 -4.30 19.62 -7.57
N SER A 101 -3.43 18.61 -7.60
CA SER A 101 -2.95 18.01 -8.84
C SER A 101 -4.07 17.38 -9.67
N GLU A 102 -5.09 16.80 -9.02
CA GLU A 102 -6.25 16.22 -9.70
C GLU A 102 -7.16 17.31 -10.27
N TYR A 103 -7.49 18.34 -9.48
CA TYR A 103 -8.24 19.50 -9.96
C TYR A 103 -7.62 20.08 -11.24
N ASN A 104 -6.32 20.38 -11.21
CA ASN A 104 -5.61 20.94 -12.36
C ASN A 104 -5.59 20.01 -13.57
N HIS A 105 -5.58 18.69 -13.35
CA HIS A 105 -5.70 17.72 -14.43
C HIS A 105 -7.10 17.74 -15.06
N PHE A 106 -8.16 17.85 -14.25
CA PHE A 106 -9.54 17.99 -14.73
C PHE A 106 -9.76 19.29 -15.51
N VAL A 107 -9.20 20.41 -15.05
CA VAL A 107 -9.27 21.68 -15.78
C VAL A 107 -8.59 21.56 -17.15
N ARG A 108 -7.39 20.98 -17.20
CA ARG A 108 -6.59 20.88 -18.44
C ARG A 108 -7.09 19.85 -19.44
N HIS A 109 -7.56 18.69 -18.98
CA HIS A 109 -7.79 17.53 -19.85
C HIS A 109 -9.24 17.05 -19.89
N HIS A 110 -10.07 17.47 -18.93
CA HIS A 110 -11.48 17.06 -18.84
C HIS A 110 -12.44 18.26 -18.94
N GLY A 111 -11.94 19.45 -19.30
CA GLY A 111 -12.75 20.63 -19.54
C GLY A 111 -13.52 21.14 -18.32
N TYR A 112 -13.06 20.83 -17.09
CA TYR A 112 -13.74 21.30 -15.88
C TYR A 112 -13.66 22.83 -15.76
N GLN A 113 -14.82 23.49 -15.68
CA GLN A 113 -14.93 24.96 -15.61
C GLN A 113 -15.25 25.49 -14.20
N GLY A 114 -15.46 24.60 -13.23
CA GLY A 114 -15.76 25.01 -11.84
C GLY A 114 -14.50 25.41 -11.08
N ASP A 115 -14.69 26.08 -9.95
CA ASP A 115 -13.60 26.44 -9.05
C ASP A 115 -13.09 25.24 -8.22
N LEU A 116 -11.96 25.44 -7.56
CA LEU A 116 -11.34 24.42 -6.70
C LEU A 116 -12.27 24.03 -5.53
N ALA A 117 -13.02 24.99 -4.97
CA ALA A 117 -13.92 24.75 -3.84
C ALA A 117 -15.08 23.80 -4.21
N SER A 118 -15.70 24.04 -5.36
CA SER A 118 -16.73 23.17 -5.93
C SER A 118 -16.18 21.80 -6.33
N PHE A 119 -14.87 21.71 -6.63
CA PHE A 119 -14.21 20.45 -6.94
C PHE A 119 -14.00 19.61 -5.67
N TYR A 120 -13.25 20.09 -4.67
CA TYR A 120 -12.87 19.24 -3.52
C TYR A 120 -14.05 18.84 -2.62
N ARG A 121 -15.17 19.56 -2.67
CA ARG A 121 -16.38 19.21 -1.91
C ARG A 121 -17.14 18.00 -2.49
N LYS A 122 -16.81 17.55 -3.70
CA LYS A 122 -17.50 16.39 -4.30
C LYS A 122 -17.05 15.08 -3.61
N PRO A 123 -17.99 14.18 -3.24
CA PRO A 123 -17.67 12.99 -2.46
C PRO A 123 -16.57 12.08 -3.06
N GLN A 124 -16.42 12.03 -4.38
CA GLN A 124 -15.41 11.21 -5.06
C GLN A 124 -13.97 11.71 -4.92
N PHE A 125 -13.77 12.98 -4.55
CA PHE A 125 -12.44 13.58 -4.37
C PHE A 125 -11.99 13.66 -2.91
N ILE A 126 -12.91 13.38 -1.98
CA ILE A 126 -12.66 13.33 -0.55
C ILE A 126 -12.12 11.95 -0.15
N ASN A 127 -11.02 11.90 0.61
CA ASN A 127 -10.43 10.66 1.15
C ASN A 127 -10.16 9.61 0.07
N ARG A 128 -9.66 10.05 -1.09
CA ARG A 128 -9.55 9.23 -2.29
C ARG A 128 -8.56 8.07 -2.12
N GLN A 129 -7.42 8.31 -1.47
CA GLN A 129 -6.37 7.30 -1.32
C GLN A 129 -6.86 6.15 -0.42
N THR A 130 -7.46 6.48 0.73
CA THR A 130 -8.03 5.50 1.67
C THR A 130 -9.22 4.75 1.09
N LYS A 131 -10.09 5.43 0.31
CA LYS A 131 -11.21 4.79 -0.41
C LYS A 131 -10.71 3.78 -1.44
N MET A 132 -9.69 4.12 -2.23
CA MET A 132 -9.12 3.19 -3.21
C MET A 132 -8.46 1.98 -2.54
N LEU A 133 -7.80 2.16 -1.40
CA LEU A 133 -7.21 1.05 -0.65
C LEU A 133 -8.20 0.27 0.21
N GLN A 134 -9.47 0.70 0.32
CA GLN A 134 -10.53 0.06 1.10
C GLN A 134 -10.08 -0.45 2.48
N ARG A 135 -9.29 0.39 3.17
CA ARG A 135 -8.73 0.14 4.52
C ARG A 135 -7.92 -1.15 4.64
N VAL A 136 -7.29 -1.61 3.55
CA VAL A 136 -6.26 -2.65 3.61
C VAL A 136 -5.15 -2.19 4.58
N PRO A 137 -4.66 -3.05 5.49
CA PRO A 137 -3.59 -2.68 6.41
C PRO A 137 -2.32 -2.27 5.66
N LEU A 138 -1.86 -1.04 5.89
CA LEU A 138 -0.67 -0.48 5.23
C LEU A 138 0.58 -1.34 5.45
N GLU A 139 0.71 -1.89 6.65
CA GLU A 139 1.85 -2.70 7.05
C GLU A 139 1.94 -4.00 6.23
N GLY A 140 0.81 -4.46 5.67
CA GLY A 140 0.73 -5.70 4.91
C GLY A 140 0.85 -5.52 3.40
N ILE A 141 0.60 -4.32 2.87
CA ILE A 141 0.76 -4.02 1.43
C ILE A 141 2.22 -4.28 1.04
N GLY A 142 2.43 -5.09 0.01
CA GLY A 142 3.73 -5.48 -0.52
C GLY A 142 4.66 -4.28 -0.68
N PHE A 143 4.24 -3.30 -1.48
CA PHE A 143 4.99 -2.06 -1.60
C PHE A 143 4.13 -0.80 -1.55
N LEU A 144 4.62 0.19 -0.80
CA LEU A 144 4.05 1.53 -0.75
C LEU A 144 5.16 2.53 -1.06
N GLY A 145 5.05 3.18 -2.22
CA GLY A 145 5.89 4.30 -2.61
C GLY A 145 5.29 5.66 -2.23
N LEU A 146 6.12 6.69 -2.18
CA LEU A 146 5.69 8.08 -2.04
C LEU A 146 6.09 8.84 -3.31
N THR A 147 5.18 9.68 -3.79
CA THR A 147 5.43 10.53 -4.97
C THR A 147 6.59 11.49 -4.74
N GLU A 148 6.70 12.00 -3.51
CA GLU A 148 7.73 12.91 -3.04
C GLU A 148 9.12 12.25 -2.97
N GLU A 149 9.16 10.91 -2.92
CA GLU A 149 10.37 10.09 -2.81
C GLU A 149 10.41 9.05 -3.96
N TYR A 150 10.03 9.45 -5.17
CA TYR A 150 9.78 8.52 -6.29
C TYR A 150 11.00 7.66 -6.64
N GLU A 151 12.18 8.25 -6.77
CA GLU A 151 13.42 7.51 -7.10
C GLU A 151 13.77 6.47 -6.03
N ALA A 152 13.72 6.88 -4.75
CA ALA A 152 13.96 5.96 -3.65
C ALA A 152 12.88 4.87 -3.58
N SER A 153 11.63 5.22 -3.89
CA SER A 153 10.53 4.25 -3.96
C SER A 153 10.77 3.21 -5.04
N LEU A 154 11.18 3.64 -6.23
CA LEU A 154 11.44 2.75 -7.35
C LEU A 154 12.62 1.82 -7.08
N ALA A 155 13.72 2.33 -6.51
CA ALA A 155 14.86 1.52 -6.11
C ALA A 155 14.48 0.40 -5.12
N MET A 156 13.69 0.74 -4.10
CA MET A 156 13.21 -0.26 -3.12
C MET A 156 12.27 -1.28 -3.75
N LEU A 157 11.37 -0.86 -4.65
CA LEU A 157 10.46 -1.75 -5.36
C LEU A 157 11.23 -2.74 -6.25
N ASN A 158 12.21 -2.22 -7.02
CA ASN A 158 13.06 -3.02 -7.90
C ASN A 158 13.81 -4.11 -7.13
N GLN A 159 14.42 -3.77 -6.00
CA GLN A 159 15.09 -4.75 -5.14
C GLN A 159 14.09 -5.77 -4.56
N LEU A 160 12.96 -5.31 -4.05
CA LEU A 160 11.98 -6.19 -3.39
C LEU A 160 11.42 -7.25 -4.35
N TYR A 161 11.07 -6.87 -5.58
CA TYR A 161 10.46 -7.79 -6.54
C TYR A 161 11.46 -8.42 -7.52
N GLY A 162 12.75 -8.09 -7.41
CA GLY A 162 13.78 -8.58 -8.35
C GLY A 162 13.56 -8.09 -9.77
N VAL A 163 13.09 -6.84 -9.94
CA VAL A 163 12.76 -6.22 -11.23
C VAL A 163 13.67 -5.03 -11.49
N ASN A 164 13.70 -4.53 -12.73
CA ASN A 164 14.52 -3.37 -13.10
C ASN A 164 13.67 -2.36 -13.89
N ILE A 165 12.58 -1.91 -13.27
CA ILE A 165 11.70 -0.92 -13.87
C ILE A 165 12.47 0.42 -13.94
N PRO A 166 12.62 1.03 -15.12
CA PRO A 166 13.43 2.23 -15.29
C PRO A 166 12.77 3.44 -14.61
N SER A 167 13.59 4.35 -14.08
CA SER A 167 13.04 5.67 -13.73
C SER A 167 12.80 6.44 -15.01
N VAL A 168 11.52 6.48 -15.39
CA VAL A 168 11.09 7.31 -16.49
C VAL A 168 10.82 8.69 -15.90
N ALA A 169 11.71 9.64 -16.19
CA ALA A 169 11.53 11.07 -15.90
C ALA A 169 10.42 11.69 -16.78
N MET A 170 9.27 11.03 -16.88
CA MET A 170 8.08 11.58 -17.51
C MET A 170 7.40 12.48 -16.48
N ASN A 171 7.59 13.79 -16.65
CA ASN A 171 6.82 14.80 -15.96
C ASN A 171 6.79 14.61 -14.43
N MET A 172 7.98 14.52 -13.79
CA MET A 172 8.11 15.24 -12.52
C MET A 172 7.53 16.62 -12.82
N GLY A 173 6.37 16.96 -12.24
CA GLY A 173 5.71 18.23 -12.52
C GLY A 173 6.78 19.30 -12.58
N ARG A 174 6.86 20.03 -13.71
CA ARG A 174 7.90 21.04 -14.00
C ARG A 174 8.34 21.66 -12.67
N LYS A 175 9.65 21.86 -12.50
CA LYS A 175 10.26 22.50 -11.30
C LYS A 175 9.50 23.76 -10.81
N ASP A 176 8.64 24.34 -11.65
CA ASP A 176 7.62 25.36 -11.34
C ASP A 176 6.49 24.95 -10.36
N THR A 177 6.27 23.68 -10.03
CA THR A 177 5.19 23.27 -9.08
C THR A 177 5.63 23.10 -7.62
N HIS A 178 6.87 23.47 -7.29
CA HIS A 178 7.25 23.74 -5.90
C HIS A 178 6.71 25.08 -5.36
N GLN A 179 6.09 25.90 -6.22
CA GLN A 179 5.02 26.76 -5.74
C GLN A 179 3.84 25.85 -5.41
N GLY A 180 3.82 25.31 -4.19
CA GLY A 180 2.57 24.84 -3.61
C GLY A 180 1.55 25.94 -3.85
N TYR A 181 0.40 25.60 -4.45
CA TYR A 181 -0.64 26.58 -4.68
C TYR A 181 -0.87 27.32 -3.36
N GLU A 182 -0.64 28.64 -3.34
CA GLU A 182 -0.95 29.49 -2.19
C GLU A 182 -2.47 29.57 -2.10
N LEU A 183 -3.05 28.51 -1.53
CA LEU A 183 -4.46 28.45 -1.23
C LEU A 183 -4.72 29.31 0.01
N PRO A 184 -5.82 30.08 0.05
CA PRO A 184 -6.23 30.77 1.25
C PRO A 184 -6.31 29.79 2.44
N GLU A 185 -5.89 30.23 3.62
CA GLU A 185 -5.82 29.38 4.82
C GLU A 185 -7.16 28.69 5.13
N ALA A 186 -8.27 29.41 5.00
CA ALA A 186 -9.61 28.86 5.18
C ALA A 186 -9.92 27.69 4.21
N GLN A 187 -9.40 27.75 2.98
CA GLN A 187 -9.58 26.70 1.99
C GLN A 187 -8.69 25.48 2.31
N LEU A 188 -7.46 25.71 2.78
CA LEU A 188 -6.57 24.64 3.24
C LEU A 188 -7.17 23.87 4.42
N GLU A 189 -7.68 24.59 5.42
CA GLU A 189 -8.32 24.00 6.59
C GLU A 189 -9.57 23.18 6.21
N GLU A 190 -10.39 23.68 5.28
CA GLU A 190 -11.54 22.91 4.79
C GLU A 190 -11.10 21.63 4.06
N ILE A 191 -10.11 21.71 3.16
CA ILE A 191 -9.58 20.55 2.46
C ILE A 191 -9.04 19.52 3.46
N ARG A 192 -8.28 19.97 4.48
CA ARG A 192 -7.73 19.09 5.53
C ARG A 192 -8.84 18.40 6.31
N SER A 193 -9.85 19.16 6.73
CA SER A 193 -11.01 18.65 7.46
C SER A 193 -11.76 17.57 6.66
N LEU A 194 -12.03 17.81 5.37
CA LEU A 194 -12.68 16.84 4.51
C LEU A 194 -11.81 15.58 4.30
N ASN A 195 -10.49 15.74 4.20
CA ASN A 195 -9.54 14.67 3.87
C ASN A 195 -8.80 14.09 5.09
N GLN A 196 -9.40 14.15 6.28
CA GLN A 196 -8.73 13.75 7.52
C GLN A 196 -8.31 12.27 7.54
N ASP A 197 -9.08 11.38 6.92
CA ASP A 197 -8.71 9.96 6.83
C ASP A 197 -7.46 9.79 5.97
N ASP A 198 -7.40 10.43 4.79
CA ASP A 198 -6.22 10.41 3.92
C ASP A 198 -5.00 11.05 4.61
N ILE A 199 -5.16 12.13 5.37
CA ILE A 199 -4.06 12.77 6.12
C ILE A 199 -3.50 11.81 7.18
N ASN A 200 -4.38 11.24 7.99
CA ASN A 200 -3.98 10.27 9.02
C ASN A 200 -3.33 9.03 8.41
N PHE A 201 -3.83 8.60 7.25
CA PHE A 201 -3.31 7.47 6.51
C PHE A 201 -1.94 7.77 5.89
N TYR A 202 -1.78 8.92 5.26
CA TYR A 202 -0.52 9.38 4.66
C TYR A 202 0.57 9.54 5.72
N HIS A 203 0.26 10.14 6.88
CA HIS A 203 1.24 10.23 7.98
C HIS A 203 1.72 8.86 8.48
N LYS A 204 0.85 7.85 8.50
CA LYS A 204 1.26 6.47 8.82
C LYS A 204 2.14 5.89 7.71
N ALA A 205 1.77 6.11 6.46
CA ALA A 205 2.52 5.66 5.31
C ALA A 205 3.92 6.28 5.23
N VAL A 206 4.09 7.57 5.54
CA VAL A 206 5.39 8.23 5.61
C VAL A 206 6.29 7.57 6.67
N LYS A 207 5.78 7.32 7.88
CA LYS A 207 6.54 6.61 8.93
C LYS A 207 6.95 5.20 8.50
N LEU A 208 6.03 4.49 7.84
CA LEU A 208 6.27 3.15 7.31
C LEU A 208 7.34 3.17 6.21
N PHE A 209 7.26 4.13 5.31
CA PHE A 209 8.22 4.34 4.23
C PHE A 209 9.62 4.64 4.77
N SER A 210 9.75 5.54 5.75
CA SER A 210 11.05 5.81 6.39
C SER A 210 11.63 4.57 7.06
N GLN A 211 10.81 3.73 7.68
CA GLN A 211 11.24 2.46 8.27
C GLN A 211 11.74 1.48 7.18
N ARG A 212 10.98 1.32 6.08
CA ARG A 212 11.38 0.50 4.93
C ARG A 212 12.68 0.99 4.31
N GLN A 213 12.82 2.29 4.10
CA GLN A 213 14.02 2.89 3.52
C GLN A 213 15.25 2.70 4.41
N SER A 214 15.08 2.78 5.74
CA SER A 214 16.16 2.51 6.70
C SER A 214 16.64 1.06 6.62
N LEU A 215 15.70 0.10 6.58
CA LEU A 215 16.02 -1.33 6.46
C LEU A 215 16.67 -1.65 5.11
N PHE A 216 16.14 -1.09 4.02
CA PHE A 216 16.72 -1.20 2.69
C PHE A 216 18.17 -0.69 2.63
N LYS A 217 18.44 0.51 3.18
CA LYS A 217 19.80 1.06 3.25
C LYS A 217 20.75 0.22 4.11
N ALA A 218 20.22 -0.53 5.07
CA ALA A 218 20.97 -1.42 5.94
C ALA A 218 21.05 -2.86 5.40
N ASP A 219 20.55 -3.12 4.18
CA ASP A 219 20.45 -4.45 3.57
C ASP A 219 19.77 -5.48 4.48
N LYS A 220 18.70 -5.05 5.15
CA LYS A 220 17.88 -5.89 6.03
C LYS A 220 16.53 -6.17 5.40
N PRO A 221 16.00 -7.40 5.54
CA PRO A 221 14.67 -7.72 5.03
C PRO A 221 13.62 -6.88 5.76
N TYR A 222 12.60 -6.47 5.03
CA TYR A 222 11.44 -5.83 5.65
C TYR A 222 10.50 -6.91 6.22
N VAL A 223 9.97 -6.67 7.41
CA VAL A 223 8.92 -7.51 8.01
C VAL A 223 7.58 -6.80 7.87
N HIS A 224 6.69 -7.35 7.06
CA HIS A 224 5.29 -6.95 7.09
C HIS A 224 4.71 -7.42 8.41
N GLY A 225 4.23 -6.51 9.25
CA GLY A 225 3.71 -6.93 10.55
C GLY A 225 3.02 -5.83 11.33
N LYS A 226 2.15 -6.26 12.23
CA LYS A 226 1.41 -5.37 13.12
C LYS A 226 1.09 -6.02 14.45
N MET A 227 1.43 -5.34 15.53
CA MET A 227 0.91 -5.65 16.87
C MET A 227 -0.54 -5.17 16.99
N GLN A 228 -1.44 -6.04 17.42
CA GLN A 228 -2.82 -5.69 17.73
C GLN A 228 -2.92 -5.01 19.11
N PRO A 229 -4.02 -4.27 19.38
CA PRO A 229 -4.32 -3.83 20.74
C PRO A 229 -4.32 -5.00 21.72
N LEU A 230 -3.75 -4.78 22.90
CA LEU A 230 -3.74 -5.78 23.97
C LEU A 230 -5.17 -6.16 24.37
N SER A 231 -5.45 -7.46 24.47
CA SER A 231 -6.73 -7.98 24.95
C SER A 231 -6.53 -8.64 26.32
N GLY A 232 -6.77 -7.87 27.38
CA GLY A 232 -6.52 -8.30 28.76
C GLY A 232 -5.05 -8.64 29.00
N LYS A 233 -4.72 -9.93 29.05
CA LYS A 233 -3.36 -10.45 29.22
C LYS A 233 -2.75 -11.02 27.93
N VAL A 234 -3.42 -10.87 26.79
CA VAL A 234 -2.99 -11.44 25.52
C VAL A 234 -2.51 -10.33 24.60
N LEU A 235 -1.25 -10.43 24.18
CA LEU A 235 -0.71 -9.68 23.06
C LEU A 235 -0.74 -10.57 21.84
N SER A 236 -1.29 -10.06 20.76
CA SER A 236 -1.33 -10.75 19.48
C SER A 236 -0.92 -9.83 18.35
N GLY A 237 -0.61 -10.43 17.20
CA GLY A 237 -0.27 -9.71 16.00
C GLY A 237 -0.08 -10.65 14.84
N TRP A 238 0.46 -10.10 13.76
CA TRP A 238 0.87 -10.86 12.59
C TRP A 238 2.19 -10.34 12.06
N ALA A 239 2.97 -11.22 11.44
CA ALA A 239 4.23 -10.88 10.80
C ALA A 239 4.63 -11.89 9.71
N TRP A 240 5.23 -11.39 8.62
CA TRP A 240 5.94 -12.19 7.62
C TRP A 240 7.08 -11.37 6.99
N TYR A 241 8.10 -12.05 6.48
CA TYR A 241 9.18 -11.40 5.73
C TYR A 241 8.73 -11.05 4.31
N ALA A 242 9.22 -9.93 3.79
CA ALA A 242 8.89 -9.47 2.44
C ALA A 242 9.52 -10.34 1.34
N ASP A 243 10.61 -11.05 1.64
CA ASP A 243 11.47 -11.74 0.69
C ASP A 243 11.58 -13.26 0.90
N ASN A 244 10.98 -13.81 1.97
CA ASN A 244 11.04 -15.23 2.27
C ASN A 244 9.85 -15.73 3.12
N ASP A 245 9.68 -17.06 3.17
CA ASP A 245 8.55 -17.74 3.83
C ASP A 245 8.89 -18.29 5.23
N THR A 246 10.02 -17.91 5.83
CA THR A 246 10.35 -18.35 7.19
C THR A 246 9.43 -17.69 8.22
N ALA A 247 9.19 -18.39 9.35
CA ALA A 247 8.41 -17.84 10.44
C ALA A 247 9.16 -16.69 11.12
N VAL A 248 8.56 -15.51 11.16
CA VAL A 248 9.15 -14.35 11.84
C VAL A 248 9.19 -14.64 13.34
N LYS A 249 10.39 -14.58 13.91
CA LYS A 249 10.59 -14.56 15.36
C LYS A 249 10.37 -13.14 15.89
N VAL A 250 9.43 -12.99 16.81
CA VAL A 250 8.98 -11.71 17.38
C VAL A 250 9.35 -11.65 18.86
N ASN A 251 10.25 -10.73 19.17
CA ASN A 251 10.66 -10.39 20.52
C ASN A 251 9.55 -9.58 21.21
N ILE A 252 9.10 -10.03 22.38
CA ILE A 252 8.19 -9.32 23.26
C ILE A 252 9.02 -8.54 24.27
N VAL A 253 9.00 -7.21 24.14
CA VAL A 253 9.81 -6.30 24.95
C VAL A 253 8.90 -5.49 25.86
N VAL A 254 9.18 -5.52 27.16
CA VAL A 254 8.44 -4.78 28.20
C VAL A 254 9.40 -3.84 28.91
N ASP A 255 9.10 -2.54 28.91
CA ASP A 255 9.93 -1.50 29.53
C ASP A 255 11.43 -1.61 29.15
N SER A 256 11.69 -1.93 27.87
CA SER A 256 13.02 -2.14 27.26
C SER A 256 13.74 -3.44 27.63
N GLN A 257 13.08 -4.35 28.34
CA GLN A 257 13.60 -5.70 28.63
C GLN A 257 12.94 -6.74 27.74
N LEU A 258 13.73 -7.61 27.12
CA LEU A 258 13.23 -8.78 26.41
C LEU A 258 12.64 -9.77 27.41
N ILE A 259 11.35 -10.08 27.28
CA ILE A 259 10.65 -11.01 28.17
C ILE A 259 10.50 -12.39 27.52
N ASP A 260 10.20 -12.43 26.22
CA ASP A 260 10.06 -13.69 25.48
C ASP A 260 10.26 -13.48 23.98
N THR A 261 10.42 -14.57 23.23
CA THR A 261 10.42 -14.60 21.77
C THR A 261 9.41 -15.62 21.26
N VAL A 262 8.42 -15.15 20.50
CA VAL A 262 7.39 -16.00 19.89
C VAL A 262 7.58 -16.09 18.38
N GLU A 263 6.92 -17.05 17.72
CA GLU A 263 6.98 -17.20 16.27
C GLU A 263 5.63 -16.86 15.63
N ALA A 264 5.67 -16.13 14.52
CA ALA A 264 4.53 -15.87 13.68
C ALA A 264 4.19 -17.12 12.85
N LYS A 265 3.47 -18.07 13.45
CA LYS A 265 3.13 -19.37 12.82
C LYS A 265 1.67 -19.78 12.98
N GLU A 266 0.85 -18.96 13.62
CA GLU A 266 -0.57 -19.23 13.83
C GLU A 266 -1.37 -18.82 12.59
N LEU A 267 -2.39 -19.61 12.25
CA LEU A 267 -3.32 -19.25 11.17
C LEU A 267 -4.19 -18.07 11.61
N LEU A 268 -4.40 -17.09 10.71
CA LEU A 268 -5.35 -16.01 10.91
C LEU A 268 -6.52 -16.08 9.90
N PRO A 269 -7.59 -16.85 10.19
CA PRO A 269 -8.70 -17.05 9.26
C PRO A 269 -9.34 -15.74 8.78
N ALA A 270 -9.50 -14.76 9.66
CA ALA A 270 -10.10 -13.46 9.34
C ALA A 270 -9.30 -12.65 8.30
N GLN A 271 -8.02 -12.99 8.08
CA GLN A 271 -7.14 -12.31 7.14
C GLN A 271 -6.96 -13.07 5.82
N LEU A 272 -7.52 -14.26 5.66
CA LEU A 272 -7.37 -15.05 4.42
C LEU A 272 -7.91 -14.33 3.17
N SER A 273 -8.87 -13.43 3.33
CA SER A 273 -9.35 -12.55 2.24
C SER A 273 -8.28 -11.60 1.68
N LEU A 274 -7.16 -11.41 2.41
CA LEU A 274 -6.01 -10.65 1.97
C LEU A 274 -4.95 -11.52 1.29
N ALA A 275 -5.16 -12.84 1.23
CA ALA A 275 -4.19 -13.82 0.76
C ALA A 275 -2.76 -13.52 1.25
N PRO A 276 -2.54 -13.40 2.58
CA PRO A 276 -1.20 -13.28 3.14
C PRO A 276 -0.34 -14.48 2.73
N PRO A 277 1.00 -14.32 2.69
CA PRO A 277 1.89 -15.43 2.37
C PRO A 277 1.81 -16.53 3.43
N ARG A 278 2.55 -17.63 3.19
CA ARG A 278 2.58 -18.78 4.09
C ARG A 278 1.18 -19.34 4.38
N HIS A 279 0.29 -19.27 3.39
CA HIS A 279 -1.12 -19.68 3.48
C HIS A 279 -1.87 -19.09 4.70
N GLY A 280 -1.46 -17.91 5.17
CA GLY A 280 -2.04 -17.24 6.33
C GLY A 280 -1.55 -17.68 7.70
N TYR A 281 -0.53 -18.55 7.79
CA TYR A 281 0.16 -18.90 9.02
C TYR A 281 1.17 -17.83 9.43
N VAL A 282 0.66 -16.62 9.68
CA VAL A 282 1.44 -15.39 9.94
C VAL A 282 1.13 -14.77 11.31
N GLY A 283 0.23 -15.37 12.11
CA GLY A 283 -0.16 -14.88 13.42
C GLY A 283 0.85 -15.23 14.51
N PHE A 284 1.02 -14.34 15.48
CA PHE A 284 1.74 -14.62 16.71
C PHE A 284 0.92 -14.19 17.92
N GLN A 285 1.13 -14.87 19.05
CA GLN A 285 0.50 -14.57 20.31
C GLN A 285 1.48 -14.75 21.48
N TYR A 286 1.35 -13.90 22.48
CA TYR A 286 1.99 -14.04 23.78
C TYR A 286 0.98 -13.80 24.90
N ASN A 287 1.00 -14.64 25.92
CA ASN A 287 0.09 -14.59 27.06
C ASN A 287 0.86 -14.22 28.32
N PHE A 288 0.65 -13.01 28.84
CA PHE A 288 1.27 -12.56 30.08
C PHE A 288 0.72 -13.38 31.26
N ALA A 289 1.57 -13.72 32.23
CA ALA A 289 1.13 -14.37 33.47
C ALA A 289 0.05 -13.57 34.22
N LYS A 290 0.17 -12.23 34.20
CA LYS A 290 -0.81 -11.28 34.73
C LYS A 290 -1.00 -10.14 33.72
N PRO A 291 -2.17 -9.48 33.68
CA PRO A 291 -2.34 -8.27 32.89
C PRO A 291 -1.21 -7.25 33.18
N PRO A 292 -0.55 -6.69 32.15
CA PRO A 292 0.46 -5.66 32.33
C PRO A 292 -0.09 -4.45 33.11
N ALA A 293 0.76 -3.85 33.94
CA ALA A 293 0.37 -2.69 34.74
C ALA A 293 0.12 -1.45 33.85
N LYS A 294 -0.75 -0.55 34.32
CA LYS A 294 -0.95 0.75 33.67
C LYS A 294 0.35 1.53 33.64
N GLY A 295 0.68 2.11 32.49
CA GLY A 295 1.92 2.84 32.24
C GLY A 295 3.04 2.00 31.63
N THR A 296 2.94 0.67 31.66
CA THR A 296 3.93 -0.25 31.08
C THR A 296 4.01 -0.09 29.57
N LYS A 297 5.22 0.03 29.02
CA LYS A 297 5.46 0.07 27.58
C LYS A 297 5.71 -1.34 27.07
N ILE A 298 4.91 -1.77 26.09
CA ILE A 298 5.03 -3.08 25.45
C ILE A 298 5.34 -2.88 23.96
N GLN A 299 6.27 -3.66 23.44
CA GLN A 299 6.65 -3.66 22.02
C GLN A 299 6.73 -5.09 21.48
N ALA A 300 6.30 -5.27 20.24
CA ALA A 300 6.62 -6.43 19.43
C ALA A 300 7.69 -6.03 18.40
N VAL A 301 8.82 -6.73 18.39
CA VAL A 301 9.98 -6.40 17.57
C VAL A 301 10.40 -7.63 16.78
N ALA A 302 10.55 -7.50 15.46
CA ALA A 302 11.13 -8.56 14.65
C ALA A 302 12.59 -8.78 15.07
N SER A 303 12.91 -10.00 15.51
CA SER A 303 14.18 -10.33 16.17
C SER A 303 15.40 -10.11 15.28
N GLU A 304 15.31 -10.49 14.00
CA GLU A 304 16.42 -10.42 13.04
C GLU A 304 16.73 -8.98 12.60
N THR A 305 15.69 -8.18 12.39
CA THR A 305 15.84 -6.85 11.78
C THR A 305 15.89 -5.74 12.82
N GLY A 306 15.38 -5.99 14.03
CA GLY A 306 15.12 -4.97 15.04
C GLY A 306 13.90 -4.10 14.72
N GLN A 307 13.12 -4.46 13.69
CA GLN A 307 11.96 -3.69 13.27
C GLN A 307 10.84 -3.75 14.31
N VAL A 308 10.39 -2.59 14.80
CA VAL A 308 9.24 -2.50 15.69
C VAL A 308 7.95 -2.70 14.88
N LEU A 309 7.24 -3.81 15.15
CA LEU A 309 5.95 -4.17 14.52
C LEU A 309 4.77 -3.49 15.22
N GLY A 310 4.99 -3.00 16.43
CA GLY A 310 4.05 -2.15 17.13
C GLY A 310 4.51 -1.86 18.55
N GLN A 311 3.96 -0.80 19.12
CA GLN A 311 4.19 -0.42 20.51
C GLN A 311 2.93 0.15 21.13
N LYS A 312 2.74 -0.10 22.42
CA LYS A 312 1.61 0.43 23.20
C LYS A 312 2.07 0.69 24.62
N ARG A 313 1.59 1.80 25.19
CA ARG A 313 1.59 2.02 26.63
C ARG A 313 0.21 1.63 27.17
N VAL A 314 0.17 0.71 28.13
CA VAL A 314 -1.07 0.24 28.78
C VAL A 314 -1.67 1.33 29.66
#